data_AF-A0A2K6B7F6-F1
#
_entry.id   AF-A0A2K6B7F6-F1
#
_cell.length_a   1.000
_cell.length_b   1.000
_cell.length_c   1.000
_cell.angle_alpha   90.00
_cell.angle_beta   90.00
_cell.angle_gamma   90.00
#
_symmetry.space_group_name_H-M   'P 1'
#
loop_
_entity.id
_entity.type
_entity.pdbx_description
1 polymer ?
#
loop_
_entity_poly.entity_id
_entity_poly.type
_entity_poly.pdbx_seq_one_letter_code
_entity_poly.pdbx_strand_id
1 'polypeptide(L)'
;MTINDSLGKENVVDIHHATLHTRHPDMKKRVEDAYVLTCNVSLEYEKTEVSSGFFYKSAEEREKLVRAERKFIEDKVKKIIELKRKVCGDSDKGFAVINQKGIDPFSLDALSKEGIVTLRRAKRRNMERLTLACALNSFDDLSPDCLGHAGLVYEYTLGEEKFTFIEKCNNPRSVTLLIKGPNKHTLIQIKDAVRDGLRAVKNAIDDGCVVPGAGAVEVAMAEALIKYKPSVKGRAQLGVQAFADGLLIIPKVLAQNSGFDLQETLVKIQAEHSESGQLVGVDLNTGEPMVAAEVGVWDNYCVKKQLLHSSGMSSLKG
;
A
#
# COMPACT_ATOMS: atom_id res chain seq x y z
N MET A 1 -22.12 -3.82 -6.63
CA MET A 1 -21.08 -3.32 -5.72
C MET A 1 -20.65 -1.96 -6.24
N THR A 2 -21.41 -0.92 -5.92
CA THR A 2 -21.20 0.44 -6.45
C THR A 2 -20.04 1.05 -5.69
N ILE A 3 -18.86 1.11 -6.34
CA ILE A 3 -17.83 2.07 -5.95
C ILE A 3 -18.50 3.42 -6.19
N ASN A 4 -19.00 4.06 -5.14
CA ASN A 4 -19.72 5.31 -5.28
C ASN A 4 -18.87 6.30 -6.10
N ASP A 5 -19.44 6.77 -7.21
CA ASP A 5 -18.97 7.82 -8.12
C ASP A 5 -18.74 9.19 -7.43
N SER A 6 -18.78 9.25 -6.09
CA SER A 6 -18.43 10.44 -5.31
C SER A 6 -16.92 10.56 -5.05
N LEU A 7 -16.11 9.57 -5.43
CA LEU A 7 -14.66 9.71 -5.50
C LEU A 7 -14.30 10.19 -6.91
N GLY A 8 -14.43 11.50 -7.12
CA GLY A 8 -13.75 12.18 -8.21
C GLY A 8 -12.28 11.76 -8.24
N LYS A 9 -11.71 11.70 -9.44
CA LYS A 9 -10.32 11.37 -9.75
C LYS A 9 -9.34 12.11 -8.82
N GLU A 10 -9.03 11.54 -7.67
CA GLU A 10 -8.08 12.13 -6.72
C GLU A 10 -7.16 11.01 -6.24
N ASN A 11 -5.87 11.18 -6.50
CA ASN A 11 -4.81 10.27 -6.07
C ASN A 11 -4.54 10.53 -4.58
N VAL A 12 -5.43 10.04 -3.73
CA VAL A 12 -5.43 10.42 -2.31
C VAL A 12 -4.46 9.57 -1.48
N VAL A 13 -3.54 10.27 -0.79
CA VAL A 13 -2.46 9.71 0.04
C VAL A 13 -2.85 9.49 1.51
N ASP A 14 -3.36 8.33 1.93
CA ASP A 14 -2.93 7.73 3.22
C ASP A 14 -2.67 6.19 3.20
N ILE A 15 -1.45 5.77 3.54
CA ILE A 15 -1.18 4.39 3.95
C ILE A 15 -0.71 4.42 5.40
N HIS A 16 -1.60 3.97 6.27
CA HIS A 16 -1.40 3.54 7.65
C HIS A 16 -1.17 4.65 8.70
N HIS A 17 -2.29 5.14 9.25
CA HIS A 17 -2.40 5.71 10.59
C HIS A 17 -1.38 6.83 10.84
N ALA A 18 -1.42 7.89 10.06
CA ALA A 18 -0.66 9.07 10.41
C ALA A 18 -1.56 10.28 10.24
N THR A 19 -2.40 10.51 11.24
CA THR A 19 -3.13 11.76 11.50
C THR A 19 -2.11 12.87 11.81
N LEU A 20 -1.28 13.20 10.82
CA LEU A 20 -0.27 14.25 10.88
C LEU A 20 -0.94 15.51 10.40
N HIS A 21 -1.21 16.40 11.35
CA HIS A 21 -1.85 17.67 11.10
C HIS A 21 -1.00 18.80 11.62
N THR A 22 -1.21 19.95 11.03
CA THR A 22 -0.63 21.20 11.51
C THR A 22 -1.23 21.52 12.87
N ARG A 23 -0.38 21.64 13.88
CA ARG A 23 -0.78 21.95 15.27
C ARG A 23 -0.92 23.45 15.52
N HIS A 24 -0.30 24.27 14.68
CA HIS A 24 -0.32 25.72 14.79
C HIS A 24 -1.47 26.28 13.95
N PRO A 25 -2.37 27.11 14.52
CA PRO A 25 -3.56 27.61 13.82
C PRO A 25 -3.21 28.49 12.61
N ASP A 26 -2.09 29.21 12.65
CA ASP A 26 -1.68 30.13 11.58
C ASP A 26 -0.91 29.44 10.45
N MET A 27 -0.70 28.12 10.52
CA MET A 27 -0.07 27.39 9.43
C MET A 27 -1.01 27.29 8.23
N LYS A 28 -0.45 27.46 7.03
CA LYS A 28 -1.20 27.33 5.78
C LYS A 28 -1.79 25.92 5.67
N LYS A 29 -3.10 25.83 5.45
CA LYS A 29 -3.79 24.55 5.26
C LYS A 29 -3.61 23.98 3.85
N ARG A 30 -3.25 24.81 2.89
CA ARG A 30 -3.02 24.43 1.49
C ARG A 30 -1.81 25.17 0.96
N VAL A 31 -0.97 24.44 0.25
CA VAL A 31 0.28 24.91 -0.33
C VAL A 31 0.41 24.29 -1.71
N GLU A 32 0.54 25.13 -2.72
CA GLU A 32 0.79 24.70 -4.11
C GLU A 32 2.30 24.78 -4.39
N ASP A 33 2.77 23.94 -5.31
CA ASP A 33 4.18 23.88 -5.74
C ASP A 33 5.17 23.88 -4.55
N ALA A 34 5.08 22.85 -3.71
CA ALA A 34 5.78 22.77 -2.45
C ALA A 34 7.09 21.97 -2.55
N TYR A 35 8.18 22.56 -2.04
CA TYR A 35 9.37 21.78 -1.67
C TYR A 35 9.13 21.05 -0.35
N VAL A 36 9.47 19.77 -0.31
CA VAL A 36 9.25 18.90 0.83
C VAL A 36 10.59 18.50 1.42
N LEU A 37 10.84 18.92 2.66
CA LEU A 37 11.99 18.54 3.46
C LEU A 37 11.61 17.42 4.44
N THR A 38 12.31 16.29 4.36
CA THR A 38 12.12 15.14 5.25
C THR A 38 13.26 15.05 6.27
N CYS A 39 12.93 15.06 7.57
CA CYS A 39 13.91 15.09 8.66
C CYS A 39 13.65 13.99 9.70
N ASN A 40 14.73 13.52 10.34
CA ASN A 40 14.66 12.60 11.48
C ASN A 40 15.36 13.17 12.73
N VAL A 41 15.42 14.50 12.85
CA VAL A 41 16.11 15.18 13.95
C VAL A 41 15.10 15.73 14.94
N SER A 42 15.41 15.66 16.23
CA SER A 42 14.55 16.27 17.24
C SER A 42 14.64 17.79 17.18
N LEU A 43 13.49 18.42 16.96
CA LEU A 43 13.27 19.85 17.11
C LEU A 43 12.46 20.09 18.38
N GLU A 44 12.62 19.24 19.39
CA GLU A 44 12.01 19.44 20.70
C GLU A 44 13.07 19.28 21.79
N TYR A 45 12.76 19.81 22.97
CA TYR A 45 13.58 19.61 24.15
C TYR A 45 13.59 18.13 24.54
N GLU A 46 14.64 17.41 24.18
CA GLU A 46 14.83 16.03 24.62
C GLU A 46 15.51 16.04 25.99
N LYS A 47 14.82 15.51 27.01
CA LYS A 47 15.50 15.08 28.23
C LYS A 47 16.40 13.91 27.82
N THR A 48 17.68 13.99 28.13
CA THR A 48 18.65 12.92 27.88
C THR A 48 18.13 11.60 28.48
N GLU A 49 18.01 10.55 27.67
CA GLU A 49 17.53 9.22 28.09
C GLU A 49 18.52 8.53 29.04
N VAL A 50 19.81 8.82 28.87
CA VAL A 50 20.84 8.46 29.85
C VAL A 50 20.67 9.39 31.04
N SER A 51 20.79 8.87 32.26
CA SER A 51 20.82 9.68 33.49
C SER A 51 22.11 10.52 33.54
N SER A 52 22.29 11.45 32.60
CA SER A 52 23.13 12.62 32.80
C SER A 52 22.44 13.48 33.86
N GLY A 53 22.60 13.06 35.11
CA GLY A 53 22.35 13.94 36.24
C GLY A 53 23.33 15.08 36.12
N PHE A 54 22.87 16.19 35.53
CA PHE A 54 23.62 17.44 35.55
C PHE A 54 23.66 17.89 37.02
N PHE A 55 24.77 17.63 37.70
CA PHE A 55 25.03 18.18 39.03
C PHE A 55 25.39 19.66 38.86
N TYR A 56 24.39 20.54 38.94
CA TYR A 56 24.61 21.99 38.98
C TYR A 56 24.80 22.44 40.42
N LYS A 57 25.73 23.37 40.65
CA LYS A 57 26.01 23.94 41.98
C LYS A 57 25.23 25.23 42.23
N SER A 58 24.71 25.86 41.18
CA SER A 58 23.96 27.13 41.25
C SER A 58 22.75 27.16 40.30
N ALA A 59 21.77 28.01 40.61
CA ALA A 59 20.61 28.22 39.74
C ALA A 59 20.99 28.86 38.39
N GLU A 60 22.04 29.69 38.37
CA GLU A 60 22.54 30.34 37.15
C GLU A 60 23.13 29.35 36.14
N GLU A 61 23.85 28.33 36.60
CA GLU A 61 24.39 27.27 35.74
C GLU A 61 23.27 26.49 35.06
N ARG A 62 22.20 26.17 35.80
CA ARG A 62 21.02 25.51 35.25
C ARG A 62 20.36 26.36 34.17
N GLU A 63 20.23 27.67 34.40
CA GLU A 63 19.62 28.56 33.42
C GLU A 63 20.47 28.70 32.15
N LYS A 64 21.81 28.77 32.29
CA LYS A 64 22.73 28.80 31.15
C LYS A 64 22.62 27.54 30.28
N LEU A 65 22.51 26.35 30.88
CA LEU A 65 22.33 25.10 30.14
C LEU A 65 21.00 25.05 29.38
N VAL A 66 19.89 25.42 30.04
CA VAL A 66 18.58 25.49 29.38
C VAL A 66 18.59 26.50 28.22
N ARG A 67 19.24 27.65 28.38
CA ARG A 67 19.42 28.62 27.29
C ARG A 67 20.29 28.05 26.16
N ALA A 68 21.35 27.32 26.47
CA ALA A 68 22.21 26.70 25.47
C ALA A 68 21.46 25.63 24.65
N GLU A 69 20.67 24.78 25.30
CA GLU A 69 19.83 23.78 24.64
C GLU A 69 18.77 24.43 23.73
N ARG A 70 18.15 25.52 24.19
CA ARG A 70 17.21 26.30 23.36
C ARG A 70 17.90 26.91 22.15
N LYS A 71 19.06 27.55 22.33
CA LYS A 71 19.86 28.09 21.22
C LYS A 71 20.20 27.02 20.20
N PHE A 72 20.55 25.82 20.65
CA PHE A 72 20.82 24.70 19.75
C PHE A 72 19.62 24.29 18.88
N ILE A 73 18.41 24.32 19.44
CA ILE A 73 17.17 24.07 18.66
C ILE A 73 16.89 25.25 17.72
N GLU A 74 17.00 26.49 18.22
CA GLU A 74 16.81 27.70 17.41
C GLU A 74 17.77 27.74 16.21
N ASP A 75 19.03 27.35 16.39
CA ASP A 75 20.01 27.33 15.32
C ASP A 75 19.67 26.30 14.24
N LYS A 76 19.11 25.14 14.62
CA LYS A 76 18.59 24.16 13.65
C LYS A 76 17.38 24.72 12.87
N VAL A 77 16.47 25.40 13.55
CA VAL A 77 15.30 26.03 12.91
C VAL A 77 15.74 27.15 11.96
N LYS A 78 16.72 27.96 12.36
CA LYS A 78 17.31 28.99 11.48
C LYS A 78 17.86 28.38 10.21
N LYS A 79 18.59 27.27 10.28
CA LYS A 79 19.09 26.57 9.08
C LYS A 79 17.96 26.12 8.14
N ILE A 80 16.81 25.66 8.67
CA ILE A 80 15.63 25.32 7.86
C ILE A 80 15.04 26.58 7.20
N ILE A 81 14.95 27.69 7.94
CA ILE A 81 14.45 28.96 7.42
C ILE A 81 15.39 29.53 6.34
N GLU A 82 16.70 29.46 6.55
CA GLU A 82 17.72 29.85 5.56
C GLU A 82 17.59 29.00 4.29
N LEU A 83 17.41 27.68 4.43
CA LEU A 83 17.18 26.80 3.29
C LEU A 83 15.90 27.19 2.54
N LYS A 84 14.80 27.46 3.25
CA LYS A 84 13.58 27.96 2.64
C LYS A 84 13.86 29.24 1.85
N ARG A 85 14.50 30.25 2.47
CA ARG A 85 14.77 31.53 1.82
C ARG A 85 15.66 31.37 0.58
N LYS A 86 16.63 30.46 0.62
CA LYS A 86 17.49 30.13 -0.52
C LYS A 86 16.74 29.51 -1.70
N VAL A 87 15.74 28.66 -1.43
CA VAL A 87 15.03 27.90 -2.48
C VAL A 87 13.74 28.57 -2.94
N CYS A 88 12.98 29.15 -2.01
CA CYS A 88 11.71 29.81 -2.29
C CYS A 88 11.88 31.30 -2.63
N GLY A 89 12.89 32.01 -2.10
CA GLY A 89 13.11 33.44 -2.38
C GLY A 89 11.82 34.27 -2.36
N ASP A 90 11.62 35.07 -3.42
CA ASP A 90 10.39 35.84 -3.70
C ASP A 90 9.33 35.06 -4.51
N SER A 91 9.54 33.76 -4.73
CA SER A 91 8.62 32.93 -5.52
C SER A 91 7.42 32.49 -4.68
N ASP A 92 6.27 32.29 -5.31
CA ASP A 92 5.05 31.72 -4.68
C ASP A 92 5.18 30.23 -4.28
N LYS A 93 6.41 29.69 -4.29
CA LYS A 93 6.68 28.29 -4.02
C LYS A 93 6.48 27.95 -2.56
N GLY A 94 5.78 26.85 -2.34
CA GLY A 94 5.55 26.28 -1.03
C GLY A 94 6.80 25.68 -0.38
N PHE A 95 6.77 25.56 0.95
CA PHE A 95 7.75 24.78 1.68
C PHE A 95 7.07 24.00 2.81
N ALA A 96 7.30 22.69 2.83
CA ALA A 96 6.76 21.76 3.81
C ALA A 96 7.89 20.98 4.48
N VAL A 97 7.84 20.87 5.80
CA VAL A 97 8.80 20.10 6.62
C VAL A 97 8.06 18.94 7.26
N ILE A 98 8.57 17.73 7.07
CA ILE A 98 8.00 16.51 7.61
C ILE A 98 9.06 15.89 8.51
N ASN A 99 8.85 16.00 9.81
CA ASN A 99 9.76 15.48 10.83
C ASN A 99 9.23 14.17 11.43
N GLN A 100 10.08 13.16 11.51
CA GLN A 100 9.80 11.91 12.22
C GLN A 100 9.74 12.12 13.73
N LYS A 101 10.53 13.05 14.27
CA LYS A 101 10.53 13.38 15.71
C LYS A 101 9.56 14.54 16.01
N GLY A 102 9.48 14.93 17.27
CA GLY A 102 8.67 16.07 17.69
C GLY A 102 9.25 17.42 17.27
N ILE A 103 8.40 18.44 17.37
CA ILE A 103 8.72 19.84 17.15
C ILE A 103 8.11 20.61 18.32
N ASP A 104 8.90 21.44 18.99
CA ASP A 104 8.44 22.27 20.11
C ASP A 104 7.56 23.45 19.63
N PRO A 105 6.70 24.00 20.50
CA PRO A 105 5.83 25.11 20.13
C PRO A 105 6.55 26.35 19.61
N PHE A 106 7.69 26.75 20.17
CA PHE A 106 8.41 27.94 19.71
C PHE A 106 8.96 27.77 18.31
N SER A 107 9.47 26.58 17.99
CA SER A 107 9.87 26.21 16.64
C SER A 107 8.70 26.20 15.66
N LEU A 108 7.52 25.70 16.09
CA LEU A 108 6.31 25.73 15.27
C LEU A 108 5.89 27.18 14.95
N ASP A 109 5.92 28.07 15.94
CA ASP A 109 5.60 29.50 15.76
C ASP A 109 6.58 30.17 14.78
N ALA A 110 7.87 29.90 14.94
CA ALA A 110 8.92 30.44 14.06
C ALA A 110 8.75 29.97 12.60
N LEU A 111 8.49 28.67 12.40
CA LEU A 111 8.25 28.08 11.07
C LEU A 111 6.92 28.56 10.47
N SER A 112 5.88 28.75 11.30
CA SER A 112 4.58 29.27 10.85
C SER A 112 4.66 30.72 10.39
N LYS A 113 5.44 31.57 11.07
CA LYS A 113 5.65 32.97 10.67
C LYS A 113 6.29 33.10 9.30
N GLU A 114 7.21 32.20 8.98
CA GLU A 114 7.80 32.14 7.65
C GLU A 114 6.83 31.52 6.64
N GLY A 115 5.71 30.92 7.06
CA GLY A 115 4.73 30.27 6.18
C GLY A 115 5.15 28.87 5.74
N ILE A 116 5.89 28.14 6.59
CA ILE A 116 6.27 26.74 6.37
C ILE A 116 5.21 25.83 6.98
N VAL A 117 4.76 24.83 6.22
CA VAL A 117 3.88 23.78 6.76
C VAL A 117 4.72 22.72 7.43
N THR A 118 4.49 22.45 8.70
CA THR A 118 5.29 21.47 9.45
C THR A 118 4.43 20.32 9.96
N LEU A 119 4.87 19.10 9.70
CA LEU A 119 4.33 17.88 10.26
C LEU A 119 5.33 17.29 11.26
N ARG A 120 4.83 16.95 12.46
CA ARG A 120 5.64 16.35 13.53
C ARG A 120 5.25 14.91 13.76
N ARG A 121 6.18 14.09 14.26
CA ARG A 121 5.95 12.68 14.61
C ARG A 121 5.50 11.82 13.43
N ALA A 122 6.05 12.09 12.24
CA ALA A 122 5.77 11.31 11.05
C ALA A 122 6.25 9.86 11.21
N LYS A 123 5.47 8.91 10.70
CA LYS A 123 5.89 7.50 10.71
C LYS A 123 7.06 7.28 9.75
N ARG A 124 8.05 6.50 10.20
CA ARG A 124 9.21 6.10 9.38
C ARG A 124 8.82 5.56 7.99
N ARG A 125 7.77 4.73 7.91
CA ARG A 125 7.28 4.18 6.63
C ARG A 125 6.80 5.26 5.64
N ASN A 126 6.32 6.40 6.13
CA ASN A 126 5.93 7.52 5.27
C ASN A 126 7.17 8.26 4.76
N MET A 127 8.20 8.37 5.59
CA MET A 127 9.50 8.93 5.20
C MET A 127 10.13 8.09 4.07
N GLU A 128 10.04 6.77 4.16
CA GLU A 128 10.49 5.80 3.12
C GLU A 128 9.71 5.89 1.80
N ARG A 129 8.51 6.51 1.80
CA ARG A 129 7.72 6.75 0.59
C ARG A 129 7.95 8.11 -0.02
N LEU A 130 8.31 9.09 0.82
CA LEU A 130 8.63 10.45 0.44
C LEU A 130 10.10 10.62 -0.02
N THR A 131 10.91 9.56 0.04
CA THR A 131 12.39 9.60 0.07
C THR A 131 13.09 9.84 -1.25
N LEU A 132 12.37 10.30 -2.28
CA LEU A 132 13.07 11.07 -3.32
C LEU A 132 13.48 12.46 -2.81
N ALA A 133 12.95 12.90 -1.65
CA ALA A 133 13.59 13.89 -0.77
C ALA A 133 14.61 13.18 0.13
N CYS A 134 15.87 13.61 0.16
CA CYS A 134 16.89 13.02 1.03
C CYS A 134 16.40 13.03 2.50
N ALA A 135 16.28 11.85 3.11
CA ALA A 135 16.00 11.74 4.54
C ALA A 135 17.25 12.17 5.32
N LEU A 136 17.32 13.45 5.68
CA LEU A 136 18.48 14.00 6.36
C LEU A 136 18.48 13.63 7.85
N ASN A 137 19.61 13.09 8.28
CA ASN A 137 19.88 12.73 9.68
C ASN A 137 20.59 13.85 10.45
N SER A 138 21.17 14.84 9.75
CA SER A 138 21.74 16.05 10.32
C SER A 138 21.34 17.27 9.48
N PHE A 139 21.30 18.44 10.13
CA PHE A 139 21.02 19.73 9.49
C PHE A 139 22.30 20.45 9.03
N ASP A 140 23.46 19.84 9.19
CA ASP A 140 24.73 20.49 8.87
C ASP A 140 25.00 20.59 7.36
N ASP A 141 24.48 19.62 6.57
CA ASP A 141 24.65 19.56 5.12
C ASP A 141 23.30 19.70 4.38
N LEU A 142 22.56 20.78 4.66
CA LEU A 142 21.32 21.09 3.94
C LEU A 142 21.64 21.67 2.55
N SER A 143 21.42 20.87 1.51
CA SER A 143 21.48 21.34 0.11
C SER A 143 20.08 21.41 -0.52
N PRO A 144 19.84 22.30 -1.50
CA PRO A 144 18.58 22.33 -2.25
C PRO A 144 18.26 21.01 -2.96
N ASP A 145 19.30 20.25 -3.35
CA ASP A 145 19.17 18.97 -4.04
C ASP A 145 18.58 17.87 -3.14
N CYS A 146 18.64 18.06 -1.82
CA CYS A 146 18.04 17.17 -0.85
C CYS A 146 16.52 17.30 -0.75
N LEU A 147 15.92 18.34 -1.35
CA LEU A 147 14.49 18.60 -1.24
C LEU A 147 13.70 17.77 -2.24
N GLY A 148 12.61 17.17 -1.76
CA GLY A 148 11.58 16.63 -2.64
C GLY A 148 10.69 17.74 -3.19
N HIS A 149 9.88 17.38 -4.17
CA HIS A 149 8.94 18.30 -4.79
C HIS A 149 7.55 17.65 -4.87
N ALA A 150 6.53 18.42 -4.49
CA ALA A 150 5.13 18.04 -4.55
C ALA A 150 4.30 19.20 -5.11
N GLY A 151 3.53 18.96 -6.17
CA GLY A 151 2.72 20.00 -6.79
C GLY A 151 1.57 20.51 -5.91
N LEU A 152 1.09 19.72 -4.94
CA LEU A 152 0.06 20.15 -4.00
C LEU A 152 0.23 19.48 -2.64
N VAL A 153 0.21 20.27 -1.57
CA VAL A 153 0.17 19.79 -0.18
C VAL A 153 -1.01 20.46 0.52
N TYR A 154 -1.94 19.67 1.05
CA TYR A 154 -3.11 20.22 1.73
C TYR A 154 -3.59 19.38 2.90
N GLU A 155 -4.13 20.05 3.91
CA GLU A 155 -4.80 19.45 5.05
C GLU A 155 -6.28 19.25 4.71
N TYR A 156 -6.75 18.02 4.88
CA TYR A 156 -8.13 17.61 4.72
C TYR A 156 -8.66 17.05 6.04
N THR A 157 -9.69 17.68 6.56
CA THR A 157 -10.34 17.24 7.81
C THR A 157 -11.48 16.29 7.48
N LEU A 158 -11.45 15.08 8.04
CA LEU A 158 -12.51 14.10 7.93
C LEU A 158 -12.99 13.72 9.34
N GLY A 159 -14.19 14.18 9.71
CA GLY A 159 -14.68 14.07 11.08
C GLY A 159 -13.83 14.91 12.03
N GLU A 160 -13.33 14.30 13.10
CA GLU A 160 -12.44 14.95 14.08
C GLU A 160 -10.94 14.80 13.71
N GLU A 161 -10.63 13.95 12.74
CA GLU A 161 -9.26 13.69 12.31
C GLU A 161 -8.86 14.56 11.12
N LYS A 162 -7.58 14.91 11.08
CA LYS A 162 -6.98 15.75 10.05
C LYS A 162 -5.88 14.96 9.33
N PHE A 163 -5.95 14.95 8.01
CA PHE A 163 -5.05 14.25 7.11
C PHE A 163 -4.30 15.27 6.26
N THR A 164 -2.99 15.10 6.07
CA THR A 164 -2.23 15.94 5.13
C THR A 164 -1.91 15.13 3.90
N PHE A 165 -2.45 15.54 2.76
CA PHE A 165 -2.21 14.93 1.47
C PHE A 165 -1.07 15.64 0.74
N ILE A 166 -0.22 14.85 0.10
CA ILE A 166 0.92 15.30 -0.70
C ILE A 166 0.73 14.68 -2.08
N GLU A 167 0.33 15.49 -3.04
CA GLU A 167 -0.05 15.08 -4.38
C GLU A 167 0.87 15.68 -5.43
N LYS A 168 0.80 15.13 -6.65
CA LYS A 168 1.54 15.59 -7.83
C LYS A 168 3.05 15.66 -7.59
N CYS A 169 3.62 14.62 -6.99
CA CYS A 169 5.07 14.48 -6.86
C CYS A 169 5.71 14.20 -8.24
N ASN A 170 6.89 14.75 -8.52
CA ASN A 170 7.55 14.64 -9.83
C ASN A 170 7.86 13.20 -10.28
N ASN A 171 8.01 12.25 -9.35
CA ASN A 171 8.22 10.83 -9.67
C ASN A 171 7.54 9.94 -8.62
N PRO A 172 6.22 9.66 -8.78
CA PRO A 172 5.46 8.93 -7.78
C PRO A 172 5.76 7.42 -7.88
N ARG A 173 6.81 6.96 -7.19
CA ARG A 173 7.08 5.52 -6.97
C ARG A 173 6.19 4.89 -5.91
N SER A 174 5.56 5.72 -5.08
CA SER A 174 4.60 5.29 -4.07
C SER A 174 3.26 5.94 -4.36
N VAL A 175 2.25 5.12 -4.58
CA VAL A 175 0.85 5.54 -4.59
C VAL A 175 0.19 5.06 -3.32
N THR A 176 -1.01 5.56 -3.09
CA THR A 176 -1.72 5.32 -1.87
C THR A 176 -3.21 5.22 -2.13
N LEU A 177 -3.88 4.32 -1.41
CA LEU A 177 -5.31 4.06 -1.53
C LEU A 177 -5.98 4.33 -0.19
N LEU A 178 -6.74 5.43 -0.11
CA LEU A 178 -7.53 5.77 1.06
C LEU A 178 -8.84 4.97 1.06
N ILE A 179 -9.00 4.08 2.04
CA ILE A 179 -10.22 3.29 2.22
C ILE A 179 -11.02 3.88 3.39
N LYS A 180 -12.25 4.33 3.10
CA LYS A 180 -13.21 4.77 4.12
C LYS A 180 -14.21 3.65 4.38
N GLY A 181 -14.54 3.42 5.65
CA GLY A 181 -15.48 2.38 6.04
C GLY A 181 -16.06 2.67 7.43
N PRO A 182 -17.30 2.24 7.69
CA PRO A 182 -18.01 2.57 8.93
C PRO A 182 -17.46 1.81 10.14
N ASN A 183 -17.01 0.57 9.92
CA ASN A 183 -16.57 -0.34 10.97
C ASN A 183 -15.13 -0.81 10.73
N LYS A 184 -14.38 -0.99 11.82
CA LYS A 184 -12.98 -1.48 11.76
C LYS A 184 -12.86 -2.85 11.08
N HIS A 185 -13.80 -3.76 11.32
CA HIS A 185 -13.79 -5.09 10.71
C HIS A 185 -13.98 -5.01 9.18
N THR A 186 -14.94 -4.21 8.72
CA THR A 186 -15.16 -3.97 7.29
C THR A 186 -13.95 -3.32 6.62
N LEU A 187 -13.31 -2.35 7.29
CA LEU A 187 -12.07 -1.73 6.81
C LEU A 187 -10.94 -2.74 6.61
N ILE A 188 -10.76 -3.67 7.56
CA ILE A 188 -9.74 -4.72 7.44
C ILE A 188 -10.05 -5.65 6.27
N GLN A 189 -11.31 -6.08 6.12
CA GLN A 189 -11.73 -6.94 5.01
C GLN A 189 -11.48 -6.28 3.64
N ILE A 190 -11.89 -5.02 3.47
CA ILE A 190 -11.66 -4.29 2.21
C ILE A 190 -10.17 -4.11 1.95
N LYS A 191 -9.40 -3.76 2.98
CA LYS A 191 -7.94 -3.60 2.86
C LYS A 191 -7.26 -4.89 2.41
N ASP A 192 -7.63 -6.02 2.99
CA ASP A 192 -7.04 -7.32 2.64
C ASP A 192 -7.48 -7.74 1.22
N ALA A 193 -8.75 -7.54 0.85
CA ALA A 193 -9.23 -7.78 -0.50
C ALA A 193 -8.51 -6.93 -1.57
N VAL A 194 -8.31 -5.63 -1.32
CA VAL A 194 -7.55 -4.74 -2.22
C VAL A 194 -6.10 -5.20 -2.31
N ARG A 195 -5.49 -5.57 -1.19
CA ARG A 195 -4.10 -6.06 -1.17
C ARG A 195 -3.92 -7.33 -2.00
N ASP A 196 -4.88 -8.25 -1.91
CA ASP A 196 -4.84 -9.51 -2.66
C ASP A 196 -5.10 -9.25 -4.16
N GLY A 197 -6.04 -8.37 -4.50
CA GLY A 197 -6.25 -7.93 -5.88
C GLY A 197 -5.01 -7.25 -6.50
N LEU A 198 -4.36 -6.35 -5.77
CA LEU A 198 -3.11 -5.70 -6.24
C LEU A 198 -1.99 -6.72 -6.46
N ARG A 199 -1.90 -7.74 -5.60
CA ARG A 199 -0.93 -8.83 -5.76
C ARG A 199 -1.25 -9.70 -6.97
N ALA A 200 -2.52 -10.02 -7.21
CA ALA A 200 -2.94 -10.75 -8.40
C ALA A 200 -2.58 -9.99 -9.69
N VAL A 201 -2.85 -8.68 -9.73
CA VAL A 201 -2.46 -7.84 -10.89
C VAL A 201 -0.94 -7.78 -11.05
N LYS A 202 -0.19 -7.60 -9.95
CA LYS A 202 1.28 -7.63 -9.98
C LYS A 202 1.80 -8.95 -10.53
N ASN A 203 1.24 -10.07 -10.11
CA ASN A 203 1.63 -11.38 -10.62
C ASN A 203 1.32 -11.53 -12.12
N ALA A 204 0.21 -10.97 -12.60
CA ALA A 204 -0.13 -10.99 -14.04
C ALA A 204 0.88 -10.18 -14.87
N ILE A 205 1.32 -9.03 -14.34
CA ILE A 205 2.36 -8.20 -14.97
C ILE A 205 3.69 -8.95 -15.03
N ASP A 206 4.10 -9.57 -13.92
CA ASP A 206 5.37 -10.30 -13.83
C ASP A 206 5.40 -11.55 -14.72
N ASP A 207 4.30 -12.32 -14.75
CA ASP A 207 4.21 -13.56 -15.52
C ASP A 207 4.07 -13.32 -17.03
N GLY A 208 3.57 -12.14 -17.44
CA GLY A 208 3.27 -11.82 -18.84
C GLY A 208 2.15 -12.66 -19.46
N CYS A 209 1.50 -13.51 -18.67
CA CYS A 209 0.42 -14.39 -19.10
C CYS A 209 -0.58 -14.64 -17.96
N VAL A 210 -1.83 -14.89 -18.36
CA VAL A 210 -2.93 -15.26 -17.48
C VAL A 210 -3.68 -16.44 -18.09
N VAL A 211 -4.33 -17.23 -17.25
CA VAL A 211 -5.11 -18.40 -17.70
C VAL A 211 -6.59 -18.19 -17.38
N PRO A 212 -7.52 -18.69 -18.22
CA PRO A 212 -8.95 -18.56 -17.93
C PRO A 212 -9.31 -19.18 -16.58
N GLY A 213 -10.10 -18.47 -15.79
CA GLY A 213 -10.49 -18.88 -14.44
C GLY A 213 -11.76 -19.72 -14.41
N ALA A 214 -12.56 -19.55 -13.35
CA ALA A 214 -13.86 -20.22 -13.16
C ALA A 214 -13.84 -21.76 -13.21
N GLY A 215 -12.68 -22.37 -12.94
CA GLY A 215 -12.52 -23.82 -13.02
C GLY A 215 -12.24 -24.36 -14.42
N ALA A 216 -12.09 -23.49 -15.43
CA ALA A 216 -11.93 -23.91 -16.83
C ALA A 216 -10.64 -24.70 -17.07
N VAL A 217 -9.54 -24.25 -16.48
CA VAL A 217 -8.24 -24.94 -16.55
C VAL A 217 -8.32 -26.31 -15.87
N GLU A 218 -8.99 -26.40 -14.71
CA GLU A 218 -9.14 -27.66 -13.99
C GLU A 218 -9.92 -28.72 -14.78
N VAL A 219 -11.01 -28.32 -15.45
CA VAL A 219 -11.79 -29.23 -16.31
C VAL A 219 -10.95 -29.68 -17.50
N ALA A 220 -10.29 -28.75 -18.19
CA ALA A 220 -9.44 -29.07 -19.34
C ALA A 220 -8.27 -30.00 -18.96
N MET A 221 -7.64 -29.75 -17.82
CA MET A 221 -6.57 -30.60 -17.30
C MET A 221 -7.06 -31.99 -16.91
N ALA A 222 -8.23 -32.09 -16.26
CA ALA A 222 -8.82 -33.38 -15.89
C ALA A 222 -9.12 -34.23 -17.14
N GLU A 223 -9.72 -33.64 -18.18
CA GLU A 223 -9.98 -34.33 -19.44
C GLU A 223 -8.69 -34.76 -20.15
N ALA A 224 -7.68 -33.89 -20.20
CA ALA A 224 -6.39 -34.22 -20.79
C ALA A 224 -5.71 -35.39 -20.07
N LEU A 225 -5.79 -35.43 -18.73
CA LEU A 225 -5.25 -36.53 -17.94
C LEU A 225 -6.02 -37.84 -18.14
N ILE A 226 -7.34 -37.79 -18.27
CA ILE A 226 -8.17 -38.96 -18.59
C ILE A 226 -7.82 -39.50 -19.98
N LYS A 227 -7.61 -38.62 -20.97
CA LYS A 227 -7.14 -38.99 -22.33
C LYS A 227 -5.72 -39.55 -22.31
N TYR A 228 -4.85 -39.05 -21.42
CA TYR A 228 -3.47 -39.53 -21.25
C TYR A 228 -3.38 -40.87 -20.50
N LYS A 229 -4.34 -41.17 -19.62
CA LYS A 229 -4.38 -42.36 -18.76
C LYS A 229 -4.03 -43.69 -19.47
N PRO A 230 -4.49 -44.01 -20.71
CA PRO A 230 -4.15 -45.27 -21.37
C PRO A 230 -2.66 -45.42 -21.73
N SER A 231 -1.91 -44.33 -21.82
CA SER A 231 -0.47 -44.35 -22.10
C SER A 231 0.36 -44.81 -20.89
N VAL A 232 -0.20 -44.69 -19.68
CA VAL A 232 0.47 -45.03 -18.41
C VAL A 232 0.21 -46.48 -18.06
N LYS A 233 1.28 -47.23 -17.80
CA LYS A 233 1.20 -48.67 -17.50
C LYS A 233 1.10 -48.95 -15.99
N GLY A 234 0.33 -49.98 -15.65
CA GLY A 234 0.28 -50.55 -14.30
C GLY A 234 -0.46 -49.68 -13.29
N ARG A 235 -0.10 -49.81 -12.00
CA ARG A 235 -0.80 -49.17 -10.88
C ARG A 235 -0.81 -47.64 -10.93
N ALA A 236 0.16 -47.03 -11.62
CA ALA A 236 0.22 -45.58 -11.81
C ALA A 236 -1.01 -45.02 -12.54
N GLN A 237 -1.68 -45.84 -13.35
CA GLN A 237 -2.91 -45.45 -14.06
C GLN A 237 -4.05 -45.07 -13.09
N LEU A 238 -4.12 -45.72 -11.92
CA LEU A 238 -5.08 -45.39 -10.86
C LEU A 238 -4.75 -44.04 -10.21
N GLY A 239 -3.46 -43.73 -10.07
CA GLY A 239 -3.00 -42.44 -9.54
C GLY A 239 -3.36 -41.28 -10.47
N VAL A 240 -3.17 -41.45 -11.80
CA VAL A 240 -3.57 -40.44 -12.79
C VAL A 240 -5.08 -40.19 -12.75
N GLN A 241 -5.89 -41.25 -12.64
CA GLN A 241 -7.33 -41.12 -12.50
C GLN A 241 -7.71 -40.34 -11.24
N ALA A 242 -7.17 -40.73 -10.08
CA ALA A 242 -7.47 -40.09 -8.81
C ALA A 242 -7.06 -38.60 -8.81
N PHE A 243 -5.93 -38.27 -9.46
CA PHE A 243 -5.49 -36.89 -9.60
C PHE A 243 -6.40 -36.08 -10.51
N ALA A 244 -6.83 -36.63 -11.65
CA ALA A 244 -7.78 -35.99 -12.56
C ALA A 244 -9.12 -35.71 -11.87
N ASP A 245 -9.65 -36.68 -11.12
CA ASP A 245 -10.89 -36.53 -10.36
C ASP A 245 -10.75 -35.50 -9.23
N GLY A 246 -9.54 -35.39 -8.64
CA GLY A 246 -9.20 -34.41 -7.62
C GLY A 246 -9.20 -32.96 -8.14
N LEU A 247 -8.77 -32.70 -9.38
CA LEU A 247 -8.80 -31.36 -9.98
C LEU A 247 -10.22 -30.79 -10.07
N LEU A 248 -11.21 -31.66 -10.30
CA LEU A 248 -12.61 -31.28 -10.43
C LEU A 248 -13.25 -30.78 -9.13
N ILE A 249 -12.54 -30.82 -7.98
CA ILE A 249 -13.08 -30.30 -6.72
C ILE A 249 -13.34 -28.80 -6.78
N ILE A 250 -12.53 -28.03 -7.52
CA ILE A 250 -12.66 -26.58 -7.62
C ILE A 250 -13.98 -26.19 -8.31
N PRO A 251 -14.26 -26.63 -9.56
CA PRO A 251 -15.55 -26.31 -10.20
C PRO A 251 -16.75 -26.88 -9.45
N LYS A 252 -16.63 -28.05 -8.82
CA LYS A 252 -17.67 -28.61 -7.94
C LYS A 252 -18.00 -27.65 -6.79
N VAL A 253 -17.02 -27.29 -5.99
CA VAL A 253 -17.24 -26.43 -4.82
C VAL A 253 -17.74 -25.04 -5.24
N LEU A 254 -17.28 -24.51 -6.38
CA LEU A 254 -17.81 -23.26 -6.94
C LEU A 254 -19.31 -23.36 -7.26
N ALA A 255 -19.74 -24.39 -7.99
CA ALA A 255 -21.15 -24.61 -8.30
C ALA A 255 -22.00 -24.80 -7.03
N GLN A 256 -21.49 -25.57 -6.06
CA GLN A 256 -22.17 -25.79 -4.78
C GLN A 256 -22.32 -24.52 -3.95
N ASN A 257 -21.26 -23.69 -3.87
CA ASN A 257 -21.30 -22.42 -3.15
C ASN A 257 -22.27 -21.42 -3.80
N SER A 258 -22.47 -21.53 -5.12
CA SER A 258 -23.48 -20.78 -5.85
C SER A 258 -24.89 -21.38 -5.75
N GLY A 259 -25.07 -22.53 -5.11
CA GLY A 259 -26.37 -23.16 -4.90
C GLY A 259 -26.90 -24.02 -6.07
N PHE A 260 -26.04 -24.35 -7.04
CA PHE A 260 -26.39 -25.18 -8.19
C PHE A 260 -26.07 -26.67 -7.97
N ASP A 261 -26.69 -27.53 -8.76
CA ASP A 261 -26.40 -28.97 -8.71
C ASP A 261 -24.99 -29.27 -9.23
N LEU A 262 -24.23 -29.96 -8.38
CA LEU A 262 -22.84 -30.31 -8.60
C LEU A 262 -22.62 -31.18 -9.84
N GLN A 263 -23.50 -32.14 -10.08
CA GLN A 263 -23.32 -33.13 -11.13
C GLN A 263 -23.78 -32.58 -12.46
N GLU A 264 -24.95 -31.94 -12.49
CA GLU A 264 -25.51 -31.36 -13.70
C GLU A 264 -24.59 -30.28 -14.28
N THR A 265 -24.15 -29.33 -13.44
CA THR A 265 -23.25 -28.24 -13.85
C THR A 265 -21.94 -28.78 -14.42
N LEU A 266 -21.36 -29.79 -13.76
CA LEU A 266 -20.08 -30.35 -14.17
C LEU A 266 -20.18 -31.13 -15.48
N VAL A 267 -21.26 -31.89 -15.67
CA VAL A 267 -21.50 -32.61 -16.93
C VAL A 267 -21.69 -31.64 -18.08
N LYS A 268 -22.46 -30.55 -17.88
CA LYS A 268 -22.64 -29.50 -18.89
C LYS A 268 -21.31 -28.87 -19.30
N ILE A 269 -20.47 -28.50 -18.34
CA ILE A 269 -19.17 -27.87 -18.63
C ILE A 269 -18.21 -28.82 -19.33
N GLN A 270 -18.17 -30.09 -18.93
CA GLN A 270 -17.35 -31.10 -19.60
C GLN A 270 -17.83 -31.36 -21.03
N ALA A 271 -19.15 -31.45 -21.25
CA ALA A 271 -19.71 -31.58 -22.59
C ALA A 271 -19.35 -30.38 -23.48
N GLU A 272 -19.58 -29.16 -22.98
CA GLU A 272 -19.26 -27.91 -23.69
C GLU A 272 -17.76 -27.81 -24.01
N HIS A 273 -16.88 -28.15 -23.06
CA HIS A 273 -15.43 -28.16 -23.28
C HIS A 273 -15.01 -29.20 -24.32
N SER A 274 -15.58 -30.40 -24.25
CA SER A 274 -15.31 -31.50 -25.19
C SER A 274 -15.78 -31.18 -26.61
N GLU A 275 -16.90 -30.48 -26.77
CA GLU A 275 -17.47 -30.10 -28.07
C GLU A 275 -16.77 -28.88 -28.69
N SER A 276 -16.55 -27.83 -27.90
CA SER A 276 -15.98 -26.56 -28.38
C SER A 276 -14.44 -26.56 -28.43
N GLY A 277 -13.78 -27.34 -27.58
CA GLY A 277 -12.36 -27.25 -27.32
C GLY A 277 -11.92 -25.95 -26.62
N GLN A 278 -12.86 -25.07 -26.26
CA GLN A 278 -12.59 -23.78 -25.60
C GLN A 278 -12.51 -23.96 -24.09
N LEU A 279 -11.78 -23.06 -23.39
CA LEU A 279 -11.68 -23.11 -21.94
C LEU A 279 -12.95 -22.58 -21.27
N VAL A 280 -13.86 -23.50 -20.96
CA VAL A 280 -15.18 -23.25 -20.38
C VAL A 280 -15.15 -23.50 -18.87
N GLY A 281 -15.69 -22.57 -18.08
CA GLY A 281 -15.83 -22.65 -16.63
C GLY A 281 -17.28 -22.52 -16.16
N VAL A 282 -17.46 -22.47 -14.84
CA VAL A 282 -18.78 -22.30 -14.20
C VAL A 282 -19.14 -20.82 -14.11
N ASP A 283 -20.30 -20.41 -14.63
CA ASP A 283 -20.89 -19.11 -14.26
C ASP A 283 -21.49 -19.20 -12.86
N LEU A 284 -20.97 -18.40 -11.93
CA LEU A 284 -21.41 -18.39 -10.53
C LEU A 284 -22.82 -17.82 -10.34
N ASN A 285 -23.38 -17.11 -11.33
CA ASN A 285 -24.72 -16.52 -11.25
C ASN A 285 -25.81 -17.40 -11.85
N THR A 286 -25.49 -18.17 -12.89
CA THR A 286 -26.46 -18.98 -13.63
C THR A 286 -26.27 -20.48 -13.45
N GLY A 287 -25.06 -20.92 -13.08
CA GLY A 287 -24.70 -22.33 -13.02
C GLY A 287 -24.47 -22.96 -14.39
N GLU A 288 -24.49 -22.16 -15.47
CA GLU A 288 -24.31 -22.64 -16.83
C GLU A 288 -22.83 -22.56 -17.28
N PRO A 289 -22.45 -23.33 -18.32
CA PRO A 289 -21.13 -23.23 -18.94
C PRO A 289 -20.87 -21.84 -19.51
N MET A 290 -19.70 -21.26 -19.24
CA MET A 290 -19.29 -19.99 -19.82
C MET A 290 -17.83 -20.00 -20.25
N VAL A 291 -17.51 -19.31 -21.36
CA VAL A 291 -16.13 -19.10 -21.79
C VAL A 291 -15.46 -18.07 -20.89
N ALA A 292 -14.63 -18.53 -19.95
CA ALA A 292 -14.09 -17.69 -18.89
C ALA A 292 -13.25 -16.50 -19.40
N ALA A 293 -12.58 -16.69 -20.54
CA ALA A 293 -11.80 -15.65 -21.20
C ALA A 293 -12.66 -14.47 -21.70
N GLU A 294 -13.86 -14.74 -22.24
CA GLU A 294 -14.75 -13.73 -22.80
C GLU A 294 -15.45 -12.92 -21.69
N VAL A 295 -15.77 -13.57 -20.58
CA VAL A 295 -16.36 -12.93 -19.40
C VAL A 295 -15.32 -12.12 -18.61
N GLY A 296 -14.03 -12.30 -18.90
CA GLY A 296 -12.94 -11.59 -18.25
C GLY A 296 -12.55 -12.16 -16.87
N VAL A 297 -12.87 -13.44 -16.62
CA VAL A 297 -12.47 -14.13 -15.39
C VAL A 297 -11.14 -14.83 -15.63
N TRP A 298 -10.09 -14.31 -15.00
CA TRP A 298 -8.71 -14.76 -15.20
C TRP A 298 -8.06 -15.16 -13.89
N ASP A 299 -7.27 -16.22 -13.94
CA ASP A 299 -6.40 -16.67 -12.87
C ASP A 299 -4.92 -16.44 -13.25
N ASN A 300 -4.08 -16.15 -12.26
CA ASN A 300 -2.63 -16.00 -12.49
C ASN A 300 -1.98 -17.35 -12.78
N TYR A 301 -1.11 -17.38 -13.79
CA TYR A 301 -0.35 -18.58 -14.14
C TYR A 301 0.53 -19.07 -12.98
N CYS A 302 1.30 -18.19 -12.33
CA CYS A 302 2.16 -18.57 -11.22
C CYS A 302 1.38 -19.21 -10.07
N VAL A 303 0.17 -18.72 -9.77
CA VAL A 303 -0.67 -19.25 -8.69
C VAL A 303 -1.12 -20.67 -9.02
N LYS A 304 -1.66 -20.92 -10.23
CA LYS A 304 -2.08 -22.26 -10.65
C LYS A 304 -0.89 -23.23 -10.72
N LYS A 305 0.24 -22.79 -11.25
CA LYS A 305 1.48 -23.58 -11.32
C LYS A 305 1.97 -23.98 -9.93
N GLN A 306 2.07 -23.02 -9.01
CA GLN A 306 2.52 -23.28 -7.64
C GLN A 306 1.54 -24.17 -6.88
N LEU A 307 0.24 -23.96 -7.07
CA LEU A 307 -0.81 -24.80 -6.49
C LEU A 307 -0.59 -26.27 -6.90
N LEU A 308 -0.51 -26.55 -8.20
CA LEU A 308 -0.30 -27.91 -8.71
C LEU A 308 1.00 -28.56 -8.19
N HIS A 309 2.10 -27.79 -8.15
CA HIS A 309 3.36 -28.28 -7.59
C HIS A 309 3.26 -28.59 -6.10
N SER A 310 2.64 -27.71 -5.31
CA SER A 310 2.50 -27.90 -3.86
C SER A 310 1.60 -29.09 -3.52
N SER A 311 0.45 -29.20 -4.20
CA SER A 311 -0.52 -30.28 -3.99
C SER A 311 0.06 -31.65 -4.39
N GLY A 312 0.85 -31.70 -5.47
CA GLY A 312 1.53 -32.92 -5.89
C GLY A 312 2.61 -33.39 -4.91
N MET A 313 3.34 -32.47 -4.27
CA MET A 313 4.38 -32.82 -3.29
C MET A 313 3.81 -33.31 -1.96
N SER A 314 2.65 -32.80 -1.51
CA SER A 314 2.00 -33.27 -0.28
C SER A 314 1.53 -34.73 -0.36
N SER A 315 1.14 -35.22 -1.54
CA SER A 315 0.67 -36.59 -1.74
C SER A 315 1.79 -37.64 -1.78
N LEU A 316 3.06 -37.23 -1.87
CA LEU A 316 4.22 -38.14 -1.90
C LEU A 316 4.84 -38.40 -0.52
N LYS A 317 4.34 -37.73 0.54
CA LYS A 317 4.83 -37.87 1.92
C LYS A 317 3.84 -38.55 2.87
N GLY A 318 2.72 -39.06 2.36
CA GLY A 318 1.73 -39.83 3.10
C GLY A 318 1.95 -41.32 2.99
#